data_AF-A0A926S0D8-F1
#
_entry.id   AF-A0A926S0D8-F1
#
_cell.length_a   1.000
_cell.length_b   1.000
_cell.length_c   1.000
_cell.angle_alpha   90.00
_cell.angle_beta   90.00
_cell.angle_gamma   90.00
#
_symmetry.space_group_name_H-M   'P 1'
#
loop_
_entity.id
_entity.type
_entity.pdbx_description
1 polymer ?
#
loop_
_entity_poly.entity_id
_entity_poly.type
_entity_poly.pdbx_seq_one_letter_code
_entity_poly.pdbx_strand_id
1 'polypeptide(L)'
;MNEKTIEDQTRLYLFDLTNTAKEFGFKTDDVWEFSVATDAERIKIQKDFYPTISAKVFPEIMLQVYHGIRERLNQSFNKEEQQLDNRAILNGQLNYLVAYNLKRPRT
;
A
#
# COMPACT_ATOMS: atom_id res chain seq x y z
N MET A 1 10.14 19.74 5.58
CA MET A 1 9.85 18.73 4.53
C MET A 1 8.38 18.88 4.19
N ASN A 2 8.01 18.89 2.91
CA ASN A 2 6.75 19.50 2.48
C ASN A 2 5.56 18.55 2.75
N GLU A 3 4.69 18.88 3.72
CA GLU A 3 3.42 18.16 4.00
C GLU A 3 2.63 17.91 2.72
N LYS A 4 2.70 18.87 1.79
CA LYS A 4 2.17 18.78 0.44
C LYS A 4 2.64 17.53 -0.32
N THR A 5 3.91 17.15 -0.21
CA THR A 5 4.45 15.97 -0.89
C THR A 5 3.85 14.68 -0.32
N ILE A 6 3.67 14.59 1.01
CA ILE A 6 3.02 13.43 1.65
C ILE A 6 1.56 13.35 1.22
N GLU A 7 0.87 14.49 1.21
CA GLU A 7 -0.52 14.56 0.79
C GLU A 7 -0.70 14.19 -0.69
N ASP A 8 0.14 14.73 -1.58
CA ASP A 8 0.11 14.45 -3.01
C ASP A 8 0.36 12.96 -3.29
N GLN A 9 1.35 12.35 -2.63
CA GLN A 9 1.63 10.91 -2.76
C GLN A 9 0.46 10.06 -2.25
N THR A 10 -0.13 10.45 -1.13
CA THR A 10 -1.29 9.74 -0.57
C THR A 10 -2.49 9.82 -1.52
N ARG A 11 -2.79 11.01 -2.04
CA ARG A 11 -3.90 11.24 -2.98
C ARG A 11 -3.70 10.46 -4.27
N LEU A 12 -2.49 10.46 -4.82
CA LEU A 12 -2.16 9.71 -6.03
C LEU A 12 -2.39 8.22 -5.84
N TYR A 13 -1.89 7.65 -4.74
CA TYR A 13 -2.05 6.23 -4.46
C TYR A 13 -3.53 5.82 -4.31
N LEU A 14 -4.33 6.63 -3.62
CA LEU A 14 -5.76 6.38 -3.44
C LEU A 14 -6.56 6.54 -4.73
N PHE A 15 -6.15 7.47 -5.59
CA PHE A 15 -6.71 7.63 -6.92
C PHE A 15 -6.49 6.37 -7.75
N ASP A 16 -5.25 5.85 -7.78
CA ASP A 16 -4.93 4.60 -8.48
C ASP A 16 -5.73 3.42 -7.91
N LEU A 17 -5.79 3.27 -6.58
CA LEU A 17 -6.60 2.25 -5.92
C LEU A 17 -8.07 2.29 -6.34
N THR A 18 -8.67 3.48 -6.33
CA THR A 18 -10.09 3.67 -6.65
C THR A 18 -10.36 3.38 -8.13
N ASN A 19 -9.49 3.85 -9.01
CA ASN A 19 -9.63 3.62 -10.45
C ASN A 19 -9.42 2.16 -10.81
N THR A 20 -8.41 1.51 -10.26
CA THR A 20 -8.16 0.09 -10.48
C THR A 20 -9.31 -0.76 -9.92
N ALA A 21 -9.82 -0.45 -8.72
CA ALA A 21 -10.99 -1.13 -8.18
C ALA A 21 -12.19 -1.02 -9.14
N LYS A 22 -12.42 0.18 -9.71
CA LYS A 22 -13.48 0.41 -10.69
C LYS A 22 -13.25 -0.32 -12.02
N GLU A 23 -12.05 -0.26 -12.56
CA GLU A 23 -11.66 -0.88 -13.84
C GLU A 23 -11.80 -2.41 -13.79
N PHE A 24 -11.41 -3.03 -12.68
CA PHE A 24 -11.45 -4.48 -12.50
C PHE A 24 -12.72 -4.98 -11.80
N GLY A 25 -13.73 -4.11 -11.61
CA GLY A 25 -15.04 -4.46 -11.09
C GLY A 25 -15.01 -5.03 -9.67
N PHE A 26 -14.30 -4.36 -8.75
CA PHE A 26 -14.29 -4.72 -7.34
C PHE A 26 -15.70 -4.58 -6.75
N LYS A 27 -16.12 -5.62 -6.03
CA LYS A 27 -17.39 -5.65 -5.29
C LYS A 27 -17.23 -5.07 -3.89
N THR A 28 -18.33 -4.90 -3.16
CA THR A 28 -18.30 -4.39 -1.78
C THR A 28 -17.54 -5.30 -0.82
N ASP A 29 -17.39 -6.58 -1.14
CA ASP A 29 -16.63 -7.57 -0.37
C ASP A 29 -15.20 -7.78 -0.89
N ASP A 30 -14.81 -7.08 -1.96
CA ASP A 30 -13.43 -7.04 -2.47
C ASP A 30 -12.64 -5.98 -1.70
N VAL A 31 -11.96 -6.42 -0.63
CA VAL A 31 -11.15 -5.55 0.22
C VAL A 31 -9.71 -5.54 -0.29
N TRP A 32 -9.11 -4.35 -0.35
CA TRP A 32 -7.69 -4.20 -0.60
C TRP A 32 -6.89 -4.65 0.63
N GLU A 33 -6.00 -5.62 0.49
CA GLU A 33 -4.89 -5.78 1.42
C GLU A 33 -3.86 -4.71 1.14
N PHE A 34 -3.41 -3.98 2.16
CA PHE A 34 -2.47 -2.87 2.02
C PHE A 34 -1.32 -2.98 3.01
N SER A 35 -0.10 -2.99 2.47
CA SER A 35 1.13 -3.23 3.24
C SER A 35 2.33 -2.46 2.68
N VAL A 36 3.34 -2.29 3.51
CA VAL A 36 4.70 -1.92 3.07
C VAL A 36 5.46 -3.19 2.68
N ALA A 37 6.30 -3.11 1.65
CA ALA A 37 7.04 -4.26 1.15
C ALA A 37 8.44 -3.87 0.64
N THR A 38 9.34 -4.85 0.66
CA THR A 38 10.57 -4.83 -0.13
C THR A 38 10.27 -4.98 -1.62
N ASP A 39 11.29 -4.74 -2.46
CA ASP A 39 11.17 -4.99 -3.90
C ASP A 39 10.86 -6.46 -4.21
N ALA A 40 11.48 -7.40 -3.47
CA ALA A 40 11.27 -8.84 -3.63
C ALA A 40 9.84 -9.26 -3.26
N GLU A 41 9.32 -8.76 -2.14
CA GLU A 41 7.94 -9.02 -1.71
C GLU A 41 6.93 -8.40 -2.67
N ARG A 42 7.17 -7.16 -3.16
CA ARG A 42 6.34 -6.56 -4.21
C ARG A 42 6.27 -7.46 -5.43
N ILE A 43 7.42 -7.93 -5.93
CA ILE A 43 7.48 -8.82 -7.11
C ILE A 43 6.67 -10.09 -6.87
N LYS A 44 6.81 -10.69 -5.67
CA LYS A 44 6.05 -11.89 -5.31
C LYS A 44 4.55 -11.62 -5.30
N ILE A 45 4.09 -10.56 -4.63
CA ILE A 45 2.66 -10.18 -4.59
C ILE A 45 2.11 -9.95 -6.02
N GLN A 46 2.86 -9.26 -6.88
CA GLN A 46 2.46 -9.00 -8.27
C GLN A 46 2.37 -10.24 -9.16
N LYS A 47 3.11 -11.29 -8.79
CA LYS A 47 3.01 -12.61 -9.43
C LYS A 47 1.84 -13.41 -8.89
N ASP A 48 1.55 -13.29 -7.60
CA ASP A 48 0.56 -14.11 -6.91
C ASP A 48 -0.87 -13.54 -7.02
N PHE A 49 -1.04 -12.23 -7.25
CA PHE A 49 -2.34 -11.55 -7.26
C PHE A 49 -2.49 -10.60 -8.46
N TYR A 50 -3.74 -10.36 -8.87
CA TYR A 50 -4.06 -9.36 -9.90
C TYR A 50 -5.53 -8.86 -9.78
N PRO A 51 -5.80 -7.54 -9.86
CA PRO A 51 -4.85 -6.45 -10.05
C PRO A 51 -4.07 -6.12 -8.77
N THR A 52 -2.93 -5.45 -8.94
CA THR A 52 -2.07 -4.97 -7.85
C THR A 52 -1.63 -3.54 -8.11
N ILE A 53 -1.61 -2.73 -7.06
CA ILE A 53 -1.04 -1.38 -7.09
C ILE A 53 0.27 -1.40 -6.31
N SER A 54 1.32 -0.80 -6.87
CA SER A 54 2.59 -0.65 -6.17
C SER A 54 3.19 0.73 -6.44
N ALA A 55 3.59 1.43 -5.39
CA ALA A 55 4.29 2.71 -5.51
C ALA A 55 5.58 2.67 -4.72
N LYS A 56 6.68 3.13 -5.35
CA LYS A 56 7.94 3.33 -4.63
C LYS A 56 7.85 4.63 -3.85
N VAL A 57 8.12 4.58 -2.56
CA VAL A 57 8.04 5.74 -1.67
C VAL A 57 9.36 5.88 -0.93
N PHE A 58 9.80 7.11 -0.78
CA PHE A 58 11.03 7.42 -0.06
C PHE A 58 10.89 7.06 1.43
N PRO A 59 11.91 6.43 2.05
CA PRO A 59 11.84 6.00 3.45
C PRO A 59 11.43 7.13 4.41
N GLU A 60 11.83 8.37 4.12
CA GLU A 60 11.59 9.53 4.98
C GLU A 60 10.11 9.93 5.06
N ILE A 61 9.29 9.60 4.05
CA ILE A 61 7.83 9.85 4.05
C ILE A 61 6.99 8.58 4.13
N MET A 62 7.61 7.40 4.04
CA MET A 62 6.92 6.11 3.95
C MET A 62 5.88 5.92 5.04
N LEU A 63 6.28 6.14 6.30
CA LEU A 63 5.39 5.94 7.44
C LEU A 63 4.16 6.86 7.39
N GLN A 64 4.37 8.13 7.02
CA GLN A 64 3.30 9.13 6.98
C GLN A 64 2.31 8.86 5.83
N VAL A 65 2.82 8.48 4.66
CA VAL A 65 1.98 8.11 3.51
C VAL A 65 1.21 6.83 3.82
N TYR A 66 1.86 5.83 4.43
CA TYR A 66 1.22 4.57 4.83
C TYR A 66 0.05 4.81 5.79
N HIS A 67 0.26 5.58 6.87
CA HIS A 67 -0.81 5.93 7.80
C HIS A 67 -1.94 6.72 7.12
N GLY A 68 -1.59 7.72 6.30
CA GLY A 68 -2.58 8.55 5.61
C GLY A 68 -3.46 7.79 4.60
N ILE A 69 -2.93 6.73 3.98
CA ILE A 69 -3.71 5.83 3.12
C ILE A 69 -4.62 4.93 3.97
N ARG A 70 -4.09 4.33 5.03
CA ARG A 70 -4.86 3.42 5.90
C ARG A 70 -6.06 4.07 6.57
N GLU A 71 -5.86 5.28 7.10
CA GLU A 71 -6.95 6.06 7.69
C GLU A 71 -8.08 6.26 6.68
N ARG A 72 -7.75 6.54 5.41
CA ARG A 72 -8.73 6.75 4.34
C ARG A 72 -9.37 5.45 3.84
N LEU A 73 -8.67 4.31 3.96
CA LEU A 73 -9.24 2.99 3.68
C LEU A 73 -10.10 2.45 4.83
N ASN A 74 -10.21 3.16 5.96
CA ASN A 74 -10.88 2.70 7.18
C ASN A 74 -10.36 1.34 7.68
N GLN A 75 -9.09 1.03 7.42
CA GLN A 75 -8.47 -0.22 7.84
C GLN A 75 -7.85 -0.05 9.22
N SER A 76 -8.35 -0.80 10.20
CA SER A 76 -7.77 -0.85 11.53
C SER A 76 -6.34 -1.39 11.46
N PHE A 77 -5.40 -0.74 12.13
CA PHE A 77 -4.03 -1.24 12.29
C PHE A 77 -4.05 -2.64 12.91
N ASN A 78 -3.38 -3.60 12.29
CA ASN A 78 -3.07 -4.86 12.95
C ASN A 78 -1.92 -4.65 13.97
N LYS A 79 -1.67 -5.63 14.85
CA LYS A 79 -0.65 -5.52 15.90
C LYS A 79 0.79 -5.46 15.36
N GLU A 80 1.06 -6.05 14.20
CA GLU A 80 2.37 -6.04 13.55
C GLU A 80 2.67 -4.67 12.93
N GLU A 81 1.64 -3.97 12.47
CA GLU A 81 1.72 -2.66 11.82
C GLU A 81 1.80 -1.51 12.82
N GLN A 82 1.30 -1.71 14.05
CA GLN A 82 1.56 -0.80 15.16
C GLN A 82 3.05 -0.75 15.56
N GLN A 83 3.82 -1.77 15.17
CA GLN A 83 5.27 -1.81 15.40
C GLN A 83 6.08 -1.34 14.19
N LEU A 84 5.43 -0.92 13.10
CA LEU A 84 6.12 -0.35 11.96
C LEU A 84 6.68 1.02 12.37
N ASP A 85 8.00 1.08 12.55
CA ASP A 85 8.71 2.31 12.84
C ASP A 85 9.73 2.65 11.73
N ASN A 86 10.30 3.85 11.79
CA ASN A 86 11.28 4.30 10.80
C ASN A 86 12.53 3.40 10.75
N ARG A 87 12.89 2.73 11.86
CA ARG A 87 14.06 1.84 11.89
C ARG A 87 13.75 0.53 11.15
N ALA A 88 12.55 -0.02 11.32
CA ALA A 88 12.08 -1.18 10.59
C ALA A 88 12.02 -0.91 9.08
N ILE A 89 11.53 0.27 8.68
CA ILE A 89 11.50 0.68 7.26
C ILE A 89 12.91 0.73 6.66
N LEU A 90 13.85 1.40 7.34
CA LEU A 90 15.22 1.56 6.85
C LEU A 90 16.01 0.25 6.85
N ASN A 91 15.94 -0.52 7.94
CA ASN A 91 16.67 -1.78 8.06
C ASN A 91 16.10 -2.87 7.15
N GLY A 92 14.78 -2.88 6.97
CA GLY A 92 14.07 -3.84 6.13
C GLY A 92 14.05 -3.47 4.65
N GLN A 93 14.59 -2.31 4.25
CA GLN A 93 14.51 -1.81 2.86
C GLN A 93 13.06 -1.78 2.32
N LEU A 94 12.12 -1.42 3.19
CA LEU A 94 10.69 -1.35 2.89
C LEU A 94 10.41 -0.07 2.09
N ASN A 95 10.56 -0.17 0.77
CA ASN A 95 10.54 0.98 -0.14
C ASN A 95 9.29 1.03 -1.02
N TYR A 96 8.38 0.07 -0.87
CA TYR A 96 7.17 -0.02 -1.67
C TYR A 96 5.92 -0.03 -0.79
N LEU A 97 4.91 0.71 -1.24
CA LEU A 97 3.52 0.54 -0.82
C LEU A 97 2.84 -0.39 -1.80
N VAL A 98 2.23 -1.47 -1.31
CA VAL A 98 1.61 -2.48 -2.17
C VAL A 98 0.17 -2.73 -1.71
N ALA A 99 -0.75 -2.71 -2.68
CA ALA A 99 -2.13 -3.08 -2.50
C ALA A 99 -2.51 -4.21 -3.45
N TYR A 100 -3.23 -5.19 -2.94
CA TYR A 100 -3.70 -6.37 -3.68
C TYR A 100 -5.01 -6.88 -3.07
N ASN A 101 -5.64 -7.89 -3.66
CA ASN A 101 -6.86 -8.48 -3.10
C ASN A 101 -6.71 -10.00 -3.03
N LEU A 102 -6.85 -10.57 -1.82
CA LEU A 102 -6.68 -12.00 -1.56
C LEU A 102 -7.67 -12.88 -2.32
N LYS A 103 -8.85 -12.36 -2.66
CA LYS A 103 -9.87 -13.06 -3.46
C LYS A 103 -9.55 -13.09 -4.95
N ARG A 104 -8.46 -12.44 -5.38
CA ARG A 104 -8.05 -12.34 -6.78
C ARG A 104 -6.62 -12.85 -7.00
N PRO A 105 -6.36 -14.15 -6.73
CA PRO A 105 -5.08 -14.75 -7.05
C PRO A 105 -4.89 -14.79 -8.58
N ARG A 106 -3.66 -14.56 -9.03
CA ARG A 106 -3.28 -14.67 -10.43
C ARG A 106 -3.15 -16.16 -10.77
N THR A 107 -3.97 -16.63 -11.70
CA THR A 107 -3.97 -18.03 -12.19
C THR A 107 -3.02 -18.16 -13.38
#